data_AF-A0A1M3DUU9-F1
#
_entry.id   AF-A0A1M3DUU9-F1
#
_cell.length_a   1.000
_cell.length_b   1.000
_cell.length_c   1.000
_cell.angle_alpha   90.00
_cell.angle_beta   90.00
_cell.angle_gamma   90.00
#
_symmetry.space_group_name_H-M   'P 1'
#
loop_
_entity.id
_entity.type
_entity.pdbx_description
1 polymer ?
#
loop_
_entity_poly.entity_id
_entity_poly.type
_entity_poly.pdbx_seq_one_letter_code
_entity_poly.pdbx_strand_id
1 'polypeptide(L)'
;MKQVYVKRNGDEEIIQKYILNLERKSDQELVDAYNREKRIYGVHRQVLYLIALDSVFTERFGKSPIINEDHTILGLNRKIVYIATLKTFEFLNDN
;
A
#
# COMPACT_ATOMS: atom_id res chain seq x y z
N MET A 1 -8.93 13.15 -3.58
CA MET A 1 -7.75 14.06 -3.65
C MET A 1 -6.69 13.34 -4.45
N LYS A 2 -6.15 13.96 -5.51
CA LYS A 2 -5.11 13.37 -6.37
C LYS A 2 -3.74 13.87 -5.88
N GLN A 3 -2.82 12.96 -5.53
CA GLN A 3 -1.48 13.31 -5.03
C GLN A 3 -0.41 12.85 -6.03
N VAL A 4 0.14 13.81 -6.78
CA VAL A 4 1.21 13.55 -7.76
C VAL A 4 2.53 13.38 -7.01
N TYR A 5 3.14 12.21 -7.15
CA TYR A 5 4.47 11.97 -6.59
C TYR A 5 5.53 12.65 -7.46
N VAL A 6 6.28 13.58 -6.86
CA VAL A 6 7.47 14.17 -7.47
C VAL A 6 8.68 13.64 -6.71
N LYS A 7 9.47 12.78 -7.36
CA LYS A 7 10.65 12.13 -6.78
C LYS A 7 11.65 13.18 -6.26
N ARG A 8 12.08 13.03 -5.00
CA ARG A 8 13.12 13.84 -4.37
C ARG A 8 14.34 12.99 -4.03
N ASN A 9 15.51 13.62 -3.91
CA ASN A 9 16.71 12.94 -3.42
C ASN A 9 16.46 12.37 -2.01
N GLY A 10 16.78 11.09 -1.82
CA GLY A 10 16.56 10.35 -0.56
C GLY A 10 15.21 9.62 -0.47
N ASP A 11 14.27 9.87 -1.38
CA ASP A 11 12.97 9.18 -1.36
C ASP A 11 13.11 7.67 -1.61
N GLU A 12 14.01 7.27 -2.52
CA GLU A 12 14.27 5.86 -2.81
C GLU A 12 14.77 5.10 -1.58
N GLU A 13 15.69 5.66 -0.81
CA GLU A 13 16.20 5.03 0.42
C GLU A 13 15.07 4.83 1.45
N ILE A 14 14.17 5.81 1.54
CA ILE A 14 13.01 5.74 2.44
C ILE A 14 12.02 4.67 1.96
N ILE A 15 11.71 4.63 0.67
CA ILE A 15 10.83 3.62 0.08
C ILE A 15 11.43 2.23 0.30
N GLN A 16 12.71 2.04 0.00
CA GLN A 16 13.40 0.76 0.20
C GLN A 16 13.39 0.32 1.66
N LYS A 17 13.61 1.25 2.60
CA LYS A 17 13.48 0.96 4.03
C LYS A 17 12.05 0.52 4.39
N TYR A 18 11.02 1.11 3.80
CA TYR A 18 9.65 0.66 4.03
C TYR A 18 9.38 -0.71 3.42
N ILE A 19 9.82 -0.96 2.18
CA ILE A 19 9.70 -2.26 1.51
C ILE A 19 10.31 -3.36 2.39
N LEU A 20 11.57 -3.21 2.81
CA LEU A 20 12.25 -4.20 3.67
C LEU A 20 11.51 -4.48 4.99
N ASN A 21 10.86 -3.46 5.57
CA ASN A 21 10.07 -3.64 6.78
C ASN A 21 8.72 -4.33 6.52
N LEU A 22 8.11 -4.07 5.36
CA LEU A 22 6.83 -4.66 4.94
C LEU A 22 7.00 -6.10 4.49
N GLU A 23 8.09 -6.44 3.80
CA GLU A 23 8.41 -7.82 3.38
C GLU A 23 8.55 -8.78 4.56
N ARG A 24 9.06 -8.27 5.69
CA ARG A 24 9.20 -9.05 6.94
C ARG A 24 7.88 -9.36 7.63
N LYS A 25 6.79 -8.69 7.24
CA LYS A 25 5.45 -8.94 7.79
C LYS A 25 4.87 -10.22 7.21
N SER A 26 4.06 -10.91 8.00
CA SER A 26 3.13 -11.91 7.48
C SER A 26 2.06 -11.26 6.60
N ASP A 27 1.37 -12.07 5.81
CA ASP A 27 0.30 -11.60 4.91
C ASP A 27 -0.82 -10.89 5.68
N GLN A 28 -1.20 -11.42 6.84
CA GLN A 28 -2.20 -10.79 7.72
C GLN A 28 -1.71 -9.44 8.25
N GLU A 29 -0.46 -9.36 8.72
CA GLU A 29 0.11 -8.10 9.21
C GLU A 29 0.25 -7.05 8.11
N LEU A 30 0.47 -7.48 6.86
CA LEU A 30 0.52 -6.60 5.70
C LEU A 30 -0.86 -6.03 5.38
N VAL A 31 -1.91 -6.87 5.42
CA VAL A 31 -3.31 -6.45 5.30
C VAL A 31 -3.70 -5.50 6.43
N ASP A 32 -3.31 -5.79 7.67
CA ASP A 32 -3.56 -4.92 8.82
C ASP A 32 -2.83 -3.57 8.69
N ALA A 33 -1.59 -3.58 8.17
CA ALA A 33 -0.82 -2.37 7.93
C ALA A 33 -1.50 -1.47 6.90
N TYR A 34 -2.05 -2.04 5.82
CA TYR A 34 -2.87 -1.29 4.86
C TYR A 34 -4.15 -0.74 5.52
N ASN A 35 -4.90 -1.58 6.23
CA ASN A 35 -6.18 -1.18 6.84
C ASN A 35 -6.04 -0.13 7.95
N ARG A 36 -4.83 0.04 8.53
CA ARG A 36 -4.53 1.11 9.50
C ARG A 36 -4.44 2.49 8.85
N GLU A 37 -4.10 2.57 7.57
CA GLU A 37 -4.11 3.82 6.81
C GLU A 37 -5.57 4.25 6.57
N LYS A 38 -6.14 5.01 7.52
CA LYS A 38 -7.57 5.38 7.45
C LYS A 38 -7.87 6.42 6.37
N ARG A 39 -6.92 7.33 6.09
CA ARG A 39 -7.08 8.47 5.16
C ARG A 39 -5.72 8.93 4.63
N ILE A 40 -5.69 9.34 3.37
CA ILE A 40 -4.55 10.02 2.78
C ILE A 40 -4.62 11.51 3.14
N TYR A 41 -3.70 11.98 3.96
CA TYR A 41 -3.56 13.40 4.34
C TYR A 41 -2.63 14.16 3.39
N GLY A 42 -2.08 13.49 2.39
CA GLY A 42 -1.23 14.11 1.36
C GLY A 42 0.16 14.50 1.85
N VAL A 43 0.61 13.88 2.93
CA VAL A 43 1.97 14.08 3.44
C VAL A 43 2.94 13.24 2.60
N HIS A 44 4.05 13.85 2.16
CA HIS A 44 5.06 13.19 1.32
C HIS A 44 5.49 11.82 1.86
N ARG A 45 5.76 11.72 3.17
CA ARG A 45 6.12 10.44 3.83
C ARG A 45 5.04 9.37 3.72
N GLN A 46 3.77 9.76 3.79
CA GLN A 46 2.66 8.83 3.62
C GLN A 46 2.63 8.31 2.18
N VAL A 47 2.84 9.18 1.18
CA VAL A 47 2.94 8.77 -0.22
C VAL A 47 4.08 7.76 -0.42
N LEU A 48 5.27 8.01 0.12
CA LEU A 48 6.39 7.07 0.03
C LEU A 48 6.05 5.70 0.65
N TYR A 49 5.35 5.70 1.79
CA TYR A 49 4.89 4.47 2.44
C TYR A 49 3.84 3.73 1.60
N LEU A 50 2.91 4.46 0.97
CA LEU A 50 1.91 3.87 0.07
C LEU A 50 2.55 3.29 -1.19
N ILE A 51 3.59 3.91 -1.76
CA ILE A 51 4.37 3.34 -2.86
C ILE A 51 5.00 2.01 -2.44
N ALA A 52 5.59 1.96 -1.24
CA ALA A 52 6.19 0.74 -0.72
C ALA A 52 5.13 -0.37 -0.50
N LEU A 53 3.96 -0.02 0.03
CA LEU A 53 2.84 -0.97 0.15
C LEU A 53 2.39 -1.49 -1.22
N ASP A 54 2.21 -0.61 -2.20
CA ASP A 54 1.78 -0.96 -3.57
C ASP A 54 2.71 -2.00 -4.20
N SER A 55 4.02 -1.77 -4.07
CA SER A 55 5.06 -2.69 -4.53
C SER A 55 4.96 -4.05 -3.84
N VAL A 56 4.94 -4.09 -2.50
CA VAL A 56 4.94 -5.35 -1.75
C VAL A 56 3.64 -6.13 -1.94
N PHE A 57 2.49 -5.46 -2.04
CA PHE A 57 1.22 -6.12 -2.33
C PHE A 57 1.21 -6.73 -3.74
N THR A 58 1.70 -6.00 -4.74
CA THR A 58 1.79 -6.48 -6.12
C THR A 58 2.70 -7.70 -6.22
N GLU A 59 3.86 -7.66 -5.59
CA GLU A 59 4.79 -8.79 -5.59
C GLU A 59 4.23 -10.02 -4.86
N ARG A 60 3.55 -9.81 -3.74
CA ARG A 60 3.08 -10.91 -2.87
C ARG A 60 1.77 -11.54 -3.33
N PHE A 61 0.82 -10.73 -3.79
CA PHE A 61 -0.53 -11.17 -4.12
C PHE A 61 -0.86 -11.07 -5.61
N GLY A 62 0.06 -10.55 -6.44
CA GLY A 62 -0.18 -10.29 -7.86
C GLY A 62 -1.16 -9.13 -8.13
N LYS A 63 -1.65 -8.46 -7.07
CA LYS A 63 -2.59 -7.34 -7.13
C LYS A 63 -2.38 -6.40 -5.95
N SER A 64 -2.71 -5.12 -6.13
CA SER A 64 -2.61 -4.09 -5.09
C SER A 64 -3.98 -3.50 -4.73
N PRO A 65 -4.24 -3.23 -3.45
CA PRO A 65 -5.42 -2.49 -3.02
C PRO A 65 -5.27 -0.96 -3.20
N ILE A 66 -4.11 -0.46 -3.64
CA ILE A 66 -3.85 0.97 -3.83
C ILE A 66 -4.18 1.35 -5.28
N ILE A 67 -4.87 2.46 -5.47
CA ILE A 67 -5.15 2.98 -6.82
C ILE A 67 -4.00 3.89 -7.25
N ASN A 68 -3.26 3.45 -8.26
CA ASN A 68 -2.19 4.21 -8.92
C ASN A 68 -2.57 4.46 -10.39
N GLU A 69 -2.53 5.72 -10.83
CA GLU A 69 -2.56 6.10 -12.25
C GLU A 69 -1.28 6.87 -12.57
N ASP A 70 -0.48 6.41 -13.53
CA ASP A 70 0.65 7.15 -14.10
C ASP A 70 1.51 7.86 -13.04
N HIS A 71 2.03 7.10 -12.06
CA HIS A 71 2.87 7.60 -10.95
C HIS A 71 2.16 8.53 -9.96
N THR A 72 0.83 8.50 -9.94
CA THR A 72 0.00 9.28 -9.03
C THR A 72 -0.80 8.35 -8.13
N ILE A 73 -0.59 8.46 -6.81
CA ILE A 73 -1.43 7.73 -5.84
C ILE A 73 -2.76 8.48 -5.74
N LEU A 74 -3.82 7.84 -6.24
CA LEU A 74 -5.15 8.42 -6.33
C LEU A 74 -5.98 8.23 -5.06
N GLY A 75 -5.71 7.16 -4.30
CA GLY A 75 -6.53 6.80 -3.17
C GLY A 75 -6.18 5.45 -2.57
N LEU A 76 -6.71 5.24 -1.37
CA LEU A 76 -6.85 3.91 -0.78
C LEU A 76 -8.22 3.37 -1.17
N ASN A 77 -8.29 2.10 -1.56
CA ASN A 77 -9.57 1.42 -1.68
C ASN A 77 -10.20 1.17 -0.30
N ARG A 78 -11.35 0.49 -0.29
CA ARG A 78 -12.01 0.01 0.94
C ARG A 78 -11.08 -0.92 1.73
N LYS A 79 -11.48 -1.20 2.97
CA LYS A 79 -10.77 -2.18 3.79
C LYS A 79 -10.75 -3.54 3.10
N ILE A 80 -9.68 -4.29 3.32
CA ILE A 80 -9.47 -5.62 2.77
C ILE A 80 -9.34 -6.65 3.89
N VAL A 81 -9.61 -7.92 3.59
CA VAL A 81 -9.43 -9.04 4.51
C VAL A 81 -8.54 -10.08 3.85
N TYR A 82 -7.59 -10.60 4.61
CA TYR A 82 -6.75 -11.70 4.15
C TYR A 82 -7.53 -13.03 4.21
N ILE A 83 -7.46 -13.79 3.11
CA ILE A 83 -8.06 -15.11 2.96
C ILE A 83 -6.94 -16.14 2.92
N ALA A 84 -6.65 -16.75 4.08
CA ALA A 84 -5.55 -17.71 4.23
C ALA A 84 -5.66 -18.95 3.32
N THR A 85 -6.89 -19.40 3.00
CA THR A 85 -7.13 -20.55 2.12
C THR A 85 -6.71 -20.30 0.68
N LEU A 86 -6.82 -19.05 0.22
CA LEU A 86 -6.49 -18.63 -1.14
C LEU A 86 -5.15 -17.89 -1.21
N LYS A 87 -4.51 -17.64 -0.05
CA LYS A 87 -3.29 -16.81 0.09
C LYS A 87 -3.41 -15.47 -0.63
N THR A 88 -4.58 -14.84 -0.53
CA THR A 88 -4.90 -13.58 -1.20
C THR A 88 -5.75 -12.70 -0.30
N PHE A 89 -6.04 -11.48 -0.73
CA PHE A 89 -6.96 -10.59 -0.02
C PHE A 89 -8.18 -10.26 -0.90
N GLU A 90 -9.28 -9.95 -0.24
CA GLU A 90 -10.52 -9.47 -0.89
C GLU A 90 -11.01 -8.20 -0.22
N PHE A 91 -11.73 -7.37 -0.99
CA PHE A 91 -12.34 -6.15 -0.46
C PHE A 91 -13.57 -6.49 0.39
N LEU A 92 -13.72 -5.79 1.51
CA LEU A 92 -14.95 -5.84 2.30
C LEU A 92 -16.08 -5.18 1.51
N ASN A 93 -17.09 -5.97 1.15
CA ASN A 93 -18.36 -5.47 0.66
C ASN A 93 -19.13 -4.90 1.86
N ASP A 94 -19.25 -3.57 1.92
CA ASP A 94 -20.23 -2.93 2.79
C ASP A 94 -21.61 -3.27 2.23
N ASN A 95 -22.34 -4.13 2.94
CA ASN A 95 -23.76 -4.40 2.73
C ASN A 95 -24.60 -3.27 3.34
#